data_AF-A0A519QLS4-F1
#
_entry.id   AF-A0A519QLS4-F1
#
_cell.length_a   1.000
_cell.length_b   1.000
_cell.length_c   1.000
_cell.angle_alpha   90.00
_cell.angle_beta   90.00
_cell.angle_gamma   90.00
#
_symmetry.space_group_name_H-M   'P 1'
#
loop_
_entity.id
_entity.type
_entity.pdbx_description
1 polymer ?
#
loop_
_entity_poly.entity_id
_entity_poly.type
_entity_poly.pdbx_seq_one_letter_code
_entity_poly.pdbx_strand_id
1 'polypeptide(L)'
;EKKLEIIMTQKWVGTFGDPFDQYNDYRRTGYPVLANPRSTSREYQLDNGDGFPIIDSQTVQNNEFQLSFFWPQNELNTNQNAPGQKNPTTYKIFWDN
;
A
#
# COMPACT_ATOMS: atom_id res chain seq x y z
N GLU A 1 -7.20 -18.09 -7.63
CA GLU A 1 -6.77 -16.68 -7.57
C GLU A 1 -7.94 -15.71 -7.78
N LYS A 2 -8.60 -15.68 -8.95
CA LYS A 2 -9.68 -14.71 -9.22
C LYS A 2 -10.83 -14.65 -8.19
N LYS A 3 -11.22 -15.79 -7.61
CA LYS A 3 -12.23 -15.82 -6.52
C LYS A 3 -11.75 -15.09 -5.26
N LEU A 4 -10.48 -15.27 -4.89
CA LEU A 4 -9.90 -14.64 -3.71
C LEU A 4 -9.75 -13.13 -3.94
N GLU A 5 -9.29 -12.72 -5.12
CA GLU A 5 -9.24 -11.32 -5.53
C GLU A 5 -10.61 -10.64 -5.37
N ILE A 6 -11.67 -11.24 -5.91
CA ILE A 6 -13.03 -10.69 -5.78
C ILE A 6 -13.43 -10.57 -4.30
N ILE A 7 -13.21 -11.61 -3.49
CA ILE A 7 -13.58 -11.61 -2.07
C ILE A 7 -12.81 -10.51 -1.32
N MET A 8 -11.49 -10.42 -1.50
CA MET A 8 -10.65 -9.46 -0.78
C MET A 8 -10.90 -8.01 -1.22
N THR A 9 -11.11 -7.78 -2.52
CA THR A 9 -11.50 -6.45 -3.03
C THR A 9 -12.87 -6.03 -2.50
N GLN A 10 -13.84 -6.94 -2.44
CA GLN A 10 -15.15 -6.63 -1.83
C GLN A 10 -15.05 -6.43 -0.32
N LYS A 11 -14.18 -7.18 0.38
CA LYS A 11 -13.87 -6.95 1.80
C LYS A 11 -13.35 -5.52 1.99
N TRP A 12 -12.35 -5.10 1.21
CA TRP A 12 -11.81 -3.73 1.26
C TRP A 12 -12.93 -2.69 1.13
N VAL A 13 -13.82 -2.81 0.14
CA VAL A 13 -14.93 -1.86 -0.03
C VAL A 13 -15.88 -1.89 1.16
N GLY A 14 -16.23 -3.09 1.64
CA GLY A 14 -17.15 -3.27 2.77
C GLY A 14 -16.61 -2.81 4.12
N THR A 15 -15.29 -2.77 4.30
CA THR A 15 -14.62 -2.31 5.53
C THR A 15 -14.20 -0.85 5.47
N PHE A 16 -14.74 -0.05 4.55
CA PHE A 16 -14.48 1.38 4.50
C PHE A 16 -14.77 2.03 5.87
N GLY A 17 -13.75 2.69 6.43
CA GLY A 17 -13.78 3.24 7.78
C GLY A 17 -12.95 2.45 8.81
N ASP A 18 -12.44 1.26 8.45
CA ASP A 18 -11.46 0.50 9.24
C ASP A 18 -10.11 0.39 8.49
N PRO A 19 -9.28 1.45 8.56
CA PRO A 19 -8.03 1.51 7.80
C PRO A 19 -6.97 0.53 8.33
N PHE A 20 -7.08 0.06 9.58
CA PHE A 20 -6.09 -0.85 10.15
C PHE A 20 -6.19 -2.24 9.53
N ASP A 21 -7.39 -2.79 9.43
CA ASP A 21 -7.59 -4.11 8.81
C ASP A 21 -7.32 -4.04 7.31
N GLN A 22 -7.80 -2.98 6.63
CA GLN A 22 -7.52 -2.75 5.20
C GLN A 22 -6.02 -2.70 4.91
N TYR A 23 -5.26 -1.92 5.69
CA TYR A 23 -3.81 -1.77 5.51
C TYR A 23 -3.04 -3.08 5.75
N ASN A 24 -3.54 -3.96 6.62
CA ASN A 24 -2.92 -5.27 6.85
C ASN A 24 -3.31 -6.29 5.77
N ASP A 25 -4.57 -6.28 5.32
CA ASP A 25 -5.09 -7.26 4.40
C ASP A 25 -4.48 -7.18 3.01
N TYR A 26 -4.31 -5.98 2.45
CA TYR A 26 -3.72 -5.88 1.12
C TYR A 26 -2.25 -6.29 1.12
N ARG A 27 -1.52 -6.04 2.22
CA ARG A 27 -0.13 -6.51 2.37
C ARG A 27 -0.08 -8.03 2.54
N ARG A 28 -1.00 -8.60 3.31
CA ARG A 28 -1.09 -10.05 3.54
C ARG A 28 -1.53 -10.83 2.30
N THR A 29 -2.41 -10.26 1.47
CA THR A 29 -3.07 -10.99 0.38
C THR A 29 -2.70 -10.51 -1.03
N GLY A 30 -2.08 -9.33 -1.15
CA GLY A 30 -1.85 -8.65 -2.43
C GLY A 30 -3.11 -8.04 -3.05
N TYR A 31 -4.27 -8.13 -2.38
CA TYR A 31 -5.56 -7.68 -2.90
C TYR A 31 -6.23 -6.62 -2.00
N PRO A 32 -6.89 -5.62 -2.59
CA PRO A 32 -6.96 -5.32 -4.02
C PRO A 32 -5.57 -4.95 -4.56
N VAL A 33 -5.38 -5.17 -5.86
CA VAL A 33 -4.20 -4.66 -6.54
C VAL A 33 -4.33 -3.13 -6.57
N LEU A 34 -3.40 -2.45 -5.93
CA LEU A 34 -3.43 -0.99 -5.83
C LEU A 34 -3.15 -0.37 -7.19
N ALA A 35 -3.79 0.77 -7.46
CA ALA A 35 -3.53 1.55 -8.67
C ALA A 35 -2.05 1.94 -8.73
N ASN A 36 -1.43 1.67 -9.88
CA ASN A 36 -0.05 2.01 -10.18
C ASN A 36 -0.05 2.92 -11.42
N PRO A 37 0.29 4.22 -11.29
CA PRO A 37 0.31 5.14 -12.42
C PRO A 37 1.33 4.78 -13.50
N ARG A 38 2.31 3.93 -13.19
CA ARG A 38 3.30 3.39 -14.12
C ARG A 38 2.93 1.99 -14.64
N SER A 39 1.76 1.47 -14.30
CA SER A 39 1.29 0.18 -14.81
C SER A 39 1.19 0.21 -16.33
N THR A 40 1.57 -0.89 -16.98
CA THR A 40 1.34 -1.10 -18.41
C THR A 40 -0.06 -1.65 -18.71
N SER A 41 -0.81 -2.06 -17.68
CA SER A 41 -2.19 -2.50 -17.80
C SER A 41 -3.16 -1.37 -17.47
N ARG A 42 -4.20 -1.23 -18.30
CA ARG A 42 -5.21 -0.17 -18.19
C ARG A 42 -6.05 -0.22 -16.92
N GLU A 43 -6.18 -1.39 -16.30
CA GLU A 43 -7.06 -1.60 -15.12
C GLU A 43 -6.55 -0.90 -13.85
N TYR A 44 -5.23 -0.71 -13.74
CA TYR A 44 -4.59 -0.12 -12.55
C TYR A 44 -3.83 1.16 -12.86
N GLN A 45 -3.83 1.62 -14.12
CA GLN A 45 -3.21 2.87 -14.52
C GLN A 45 -4.16 4.03 -14.18
N LEU A 46 -3.64 5.09 -13.56
CA LEU A 46 -4.43 6.30 -13.24
C LEU A 46 -4.87 7.05 -14.51
N ASP A 47 -4.00 7.09 -15.53
CA ASP A 47 -4.33 7.61 -16.86
C ASP A 47 -4.20 6.46 -17.88
N ASN A 48 -5.29 5.74 -18.10
CA ASN A 48 -5.34 4.54 -18.96
C ASN A 48 -5.42 4.87 -20.47
N GLY A 49 -5.27 6.15 -20.84
CA GLY A 49 -5.42 6.63 -22.22
C GLY A 49 -6.84 6.49 -22.76
N ASP A 50 -7.85 6.46 -21.90
CA ASP A 50 -9.23 6.65 -22.30
C ASP A 50 -9.51 8.12 -22.66
N GLY A 51 -10.73 8.42 -23.10
CA GLY A 51 -11.12 9.80 -23.46
C GLY A 51 -11.19 10.77 -22.28
N PHE A 52 -10.84 10.34 -21.07
CA PHE A 52 -10.89 11.09 -19.82
C PHE A 52 -9.53 11.08 -19.11
N PRO A 53 -8.47 11.62 -19.74
CA PRO A 53 -7.13 11.62 -19.16
C PRO A 53 -7.12 12.33 -17.81
N ILE A 54 -6.62 11.64 -16.77
CA ILE A 54 -6.38 12.24 -15.46
C ILE A 54 -5.05 13.01 -15.52
N ILE A 55 -5.12 14.29 -15.91
CA ILE A 55 -3.98 15.21 -15.85
C ILE A 55 -3.83 15.69 -14.41
N ASP A 56 -3.14 14.91 -13.58
CA ASP A 56 -2.89 15.26 -12.19
C ASP A 56 -1.38 15.34 -11.87
N SER A 57 -0.92 16.56 -11.58
CA SER A 57 0.46 16.82 -11.13
C SER A 57 0.68 16.45 -9.66
N GLN A 58 -0.37 16.14 -8.91
CA GLN A 58 -0.36 15.90 -7.47
C GLN A 58 -0.26 14.41 -7.13
N THR A 59 -0.83 13.51 -7.93
CA THR A 59 -0.75 12.04 -7.74
C THR A 59 0.37 11.37 -8.57
N VAL A 60 1.58 11.92 -8.47
CA VAL A 60 2.79 11.31 -9.03
C VAL A 60 3.38 10.26 -8.07
N GLN A 61 3.60 9.02 -8.55
CA GLN A 61 4.28 7.99 -7.76
C GLN A 61 5.79 8.29 -7.68
N ASN A 62 6.17 8.97 -6.61
CA ASN A 62 7.58 9.25 -6.27
C ASN A 62 8.19 8.19 -5.35
N ASN A 63 7.36 7.44 -4.64
CA ASN A 63 7.77 6.39 -3.70
C ASN A 63 6.86 5.17 -3.87
N GLU A 64 7.37 4.01 -3.46
CA GLU A 64 6.58 2.79 -3.34
C GLU A 64 5.59 2.89 -2.18
N PHE A 65 4.56 2.02 -2.20
CA PHE A 65 3.62 1.91 -1.09
C PHE A 65 4.33 1.46 0.19
N GLN A 66 3.90 2.01 1.32
CA GLN A 66 4.45 1.64 2.62
C GLN A 66 4.06 0.21 2.99
N LEU A 67 5.04 -0.54 3.50
CA LEU A 67 4.90 -1.90 4.01
C LEU A 67 4.94 -1.95 5.54
N SER A 68 5.42 -0.88 6.18
CA SER A 68 5.39 -0.67 7.62
C SER A 68 5.43 0.82 7.98
N PHE A 69 5.18 1.15 9.25
CA PHE A 69 5.40 2.50 9.78
C PHE A 69 6.78 2.63 10.39
N PHE A 70 7.35 3.84 10.37
CA PHE A 70 8.60 4.15 11.07
C PHE A 70 8.57 3.76 12.55
N TRP A 71 9.74 3.45 13.11
CA TRP A 71 9.85 3.37 14.56
C TRP A 71 9.65 4.76 15.18
N PRO A 72 8.96 4.88 16.32
CA PRO A 72 8.77 6.15 16.99
C PRO A 72 10.11 6.81 17.32
N GLN A 73 10.28 8.08 16.93
CA GLN A 73 11.57 8.75 17.07
C GLN A 73 12.00 8.92 18.54
N ASN A 74 11.05 9.09 19.45
CA ASN A 74 11.32 9.15 20.88
C ASN A 74 11.98 7.85 21.38
N GLU A 75 11.43 6.69 21.01
CA GLU A 75 11.99 5.38 21.37
C GLU A 75 13.41 5.21 20.85
N LEU A 76 13.67 5.62 19.61
CA LEU A 76 15.03 5.56 19.02
C LEU A 76 16.03 6.44 19.77
N ASN A 77 15.59 7.59 20.30
CA ASN A 77 16.48 8.53 20.99
C ASN A 77 16.73 8.12 22.46
N THR A 78 15.76 7.47 23.11
CA THR A 78 15.82 7.18 24.55
C THR A 78 16.22 5.75 24.87
N ASN A 79 15.98 4.80 23.98
CA ASN A 79 16.29 3.38 24.21
C ASN A 79 17.59 2.98 23.50
N GLN A 80 18.65 2.74 24.26
CA GLN A 80 19.95 2.31 23.72
C GLN A 80 19.90 0.96 22.99
N ASN A 81 18.89 0.13 23.27
CA ASN A 81 18.68 -1.16 22.60
C ASN A 81 17.78 -1.04 21.36
N ALA A 82 17.32 0.17 21.01
CA ALA A 82 16.48 0.34 19.84
C ALA A 82 17.25 0.03 18.55
N PRO A 83 16.61 -0.60 17.55
CA PRO A 83 17.22 -0.81 16.25
C PRO A 83 17.40 0.53 15.52
N GLY A 84 18.21 0.54 14.46
CA GLY A 84 18.24 1.68 13.54
C GLY A 84 16.87 1.94 12.90
N GLN A 85 16.63 3.19 12.47
CA GLN A 85 15.41 3.54 11.75
C GLN A 85 15.29 2.70 10.46
N LYS A 86 14.09 2.23 10.16
CA LYS A 86 13.81 1.42 8.97
C LYS A 86 13.26 2.25 7.82
N ASN A 87 13.44 1.76 6.59
CA ASN A 87 12.75 2.28 5.42
C ASN A 87 11.35 1.61 5.32
N PRO A 88 10.25 2.38 5.47
CA PRO A 88 8.90 1.82 5.49
C PRO A 88 8.46 1.20 4.17
N THR A 89 9.10 1.54 3.04
CA THR A 89 8.71 1.01 1.72
C THR A 89 9.37 -0.32 1.38
N THR A 90 10.38 -0.74 2.14
CA THR A 90 11.11 -2.00 1.91
C THR A 90 11.07 -2.95 3.10
N TYR A 91 10.87 -2.43 4.32
CA TYR A 91 10.81 -3.26 5.51
C TYR A 91 9.43 -3.92 5.64
N LYS A 92 9.40 -5.24 5.41
CA LYS A 92 8.23 -6.10 5.63
C LYS A 92 8.08 -6.48 7.10
N ILE A 93 6.83 -6.58 7.57
CA ILE A 93 6.53 -7.13 8.90
C ILE A 93 6.65 -8.66 8.84
N PHE A 94 6.92 -9.33 9.96
CA PHE A 94 7.23 -10.77 10.00
C PHE A 94 6.20 -11.71 9.35
N TRP A 95 4.95 -11.27 9.18
CA TRP A 95 3.86 -12.04 8.55
C TRP A 95 3.60 -11.69 7.08
N ASP A 96 4.28 -10.66 6.57
CA ASP A 96 4.18 -10.18 5.19
C ASP A 96 5.27 -10.88 4.36
N ASN A 97 4.87 -11.95 3.65
CA ASN A 97 5.75 -12.85 2.90
C ASN A 97 5.81 -12.48 1.43
#